data_AF-A0A9P5AGJ9-F1
#
_entry.id   AF-A0A9P5AGJ9-F1
#
_cell.length_a   1.000
_cell.length_b   1.000
_cell.length_c   1.000
_cell.angle_alpha   90.00
_cell.angle_beta   90.00
_cell.angle_gamma   90.00
#
_symmetry.space_group_name_H-M   'P 1'
#
loop_
_entity.id
_entity.type
_entity.pdbx_description
1 polymer ?
#
loop_
_entity_poly.entity_id
_entity_poly.type
_entity_poly.pdbx_seq_one_letter_code
_entity_poly.pdbx_strand_id
1 'polypeptide(L)'
;MESFNWFFDKDRYTVYKTFKHDSSVVYRMTTWTNLIAYTASWFTPTKVNVIFLKVQSNTSFTDAYDALSRAGLKLDPNSRNGLDGSVGTMAAQKVQLWNTVNGKYIKTFCTKNKDQVEIAVEEIGHLRIFYIVWEPDRSREPRTAGFREFAVNNFKAQLTHAEWEKALRGPIKWFGKQLLDLESDD
;
A
#
# COMPACT_ATOMS: atom_id res chain seq x y z
N MET A 1 -4.28 -7.21 16.74
CA MET A 1 -4.48 -6.93 15.29
C MET A 1 -5.00 -5.50 15.16
N GLU A 2 -4.17 -4.54 15.58
CA GLU A 2 -4.52 -3.11 15.67
C GLU A 2 -3.91 -2.29 14.53
N SER A 3 -3.25 -2.96 13.57
CA SER A 3 -2.43 -2.30 12.56
C SER A 3 -3.25 -1.56 11.49
N PHE A 4 -4.54 -1.87 11.32
CA PHE A 4 -5.42 -1.23 10.32
C PHE A 4 -6.35 -0.22 11.00
N ASN A 5 -6.33 1.04 10.55
CA ASN A 5 -7.27 2.05 11.04
C ASN A 5 -8.71 1.74 10.58
N TRP A 6 -9.70 2.34 11.24
CA TRP A 6 -11.12 2.11 10.94
C TRP A 6 -11.52 2.54 9.52
N PHE A 7 -10.79 3.47 8.91
CA PHE A 7 -11.05 3.96 7.56
C PHE A 7 -10.48 3.06 6.46
N PHE A 8 -9.52 2.19 6.78
CA PHE A 8 -8.89 1.25 5.84
C PHE A 8 -9.92 0.39 5.10
N ASP A 9 -11.01 0.03 5.78
CA ASP A 9 -12.10 -0.79 5.23
C ASP A 9 -12.93 -0.08 4.15
N LYS A 10 -12.87 1.25 4.10
CA LYS A 10 -13.58 2.08 3.11
C LYS A 10 -12.71 2.43 1.90
N ASP A 11 -11.39 2.30 2.03
CA ASP A 11 -10.45 2.57 0.96
C ASP A 11 -10.52 1.50 -0.14
N ARG A 12 -10.18 1.93 -1.35
CA ARG A 12 -9.97 1.06 -2.52
C ARG A 12 -8.51 1.13 -2.91
N TYR A 13 -7.92 -0.01 -3.26
CA TYR A 13 -6.50 -0.14 -3.55
C TYR A 13 -6.30 -0.66 -4.98
N THR A 14 -5.43 0.01 -5.73
CA THR A 14 -5.04 -0.42 -7.09
C THR A 14 -3.65 -1.05 -7.03
N VAL A 15 -3.45 -2.19 -7.69
CA VAL A 15 -2.10 -2.76 -7.88
C VAL A 15 -1.37 -1.94 -8.95
N TYR A 16 -0.25 -1.32 -8.59
CA TYR A 16 0.52 -0.46 -9.48
C TYR A 16 1.78 -1.12 -10.03
N LYS A 17 2.39 -2.01 -9.24
CA LYS A 17 3.61 -2.72 -9.63
C LYS A 17 3.65 -4.10 -9.00
N THR A 18 4.28 -5.02 -9.71
CA THR A 18 4.59 -6.35 -9.21
C THR A 18 6.07 -6.62 -9.35
N PHE A 19 6.64 -7.38 -8.42
CA PHE A 19 8.05 -7.73 -8.42
C PHE A 19 8.23 -9.21 -8.10
N LYS A 20 9.30 -9.81 -8.62
CA LYS A 20 9.85 -11.04 -8.05
C LYS A 20 11.00 -10.65 -7.12
N HIS A 21 11.00 -11.19 -5.91
CA HIS A 21 12.04 -10.91 -4.92
C HIS A 21 12.15 -12.07 -3.95
N ASP A 22 13.37 -12.60 -3.75
CA ASP A 22 13.66 -13.59 -2.70
C ASP A 22 12.66 -14.76 -2.69
N SER A 23 12.57 -15.46 -3.83
CA SER A 23 11.63 -16.57 -4.05
C SER A 23 10.17 -16.25 -3.67
N SER A 24 9.78 -14.99 -3.86
CA SER A 24 8.47 -14.45 -3.52
C SER A 24 7.99 -13.51 -4.61
N VAL A 25 6.68 -13.27 -4.62
CA VAL A 25 6.05 -12.24 -5.45
C VAL A 25 5.58 -11.10 -4.56
N VAL A 26 5.86 -9.86 -4.98
CA VAL A 26 5.45 -8.66 -4.25
C VAL A 26 4.49 -7.85 -5.11
N TYR A 27 3.33 -7.50 -4.54
CA TYR A 27 2.36 -6.58 -5.12
C TYR A 27 2.44 -5.24 -4.39
N ARG A 28 2.70 -4.16 -5.12
CA ARG A 28 2.63 -2.79 -4.60
C ARG A 28 1.28 -2.19 -4.96
N MET A 29 0.50 -1.84 -3.94
CA MET A 29 -0.79 -1.19 -4.08
C MET A 29 -0.78 0.20 -3.46
N THR A 30 -1.63 1.11 -3.95
CA THR A 30 -1.88 2.39 -3.29
C THR A 30 -3.36 2.71 -3.27
N THR A 31 -3.81 3.53 -2.32
CA THR A 31 -5.19 4.02 -2.29
C THR A 31 -5.55 4.68 -3.63
N TRP A 32 -6.75 4.39 -4.13
CA TRP A 32 -7.31 4.88 -5.39
C TRP A 32 -7.43 6.41 -5.39
N THR A 33 -7.83 6.98 -4.25
CA THR A 33 -7.90 8.43 -4.04
C THR A 33 -6.52 9.04 -3.76
N ASN A 34 -5.41 8.44 -4.18
CA ASN A 34 -4.06 8.94 -3.84
C ASN A 34 -3.89 10.44 -4.09
N LEU A 35 -4.44 10.99 -5.17
CA LEU A 35 -4.41 12.42 -5.46
C LEU A 35 -5.30 13.24 -4.51
N ILE A 36 -6.51 12.78 -4.21
CA ILE A 36 -7.43 13.46 -3.29
C ILE A 36 -6.93 13.36 -1.84
N ALA A 37 -6.46 12.19 -1.41
CA ALA A 37 -5.83 11.95 -0.12
C ALA A 37 -4.51 12.73 0.01
N TYR A 38 -3.74 12.83 -1.07
CA TYR A 38 -2.58 13.70 -1.14
C TYR A 38 -2.97 15.17 -0.96
N THR A 39 -3.95 15.70 -1.71
CA THR A 39 -4.43 17.08 -1.56
C THR A 39 -5.03 17.33 -0.17
N ALA A 40 -5.84 16.42 0.34
CA ALA A 40 -6.40 16.49 1.69
C ALA A 40 -5.31 16.45 2.77
N SER A 41 -4.18 15.78 2.54
CA SER A 41 -3.04 15.73 3.49
C SER A 41 -2.37 17.08 3.74
N TRP A 42 -2.65 18.08 2.89
CA TRP A 42 -2.17 19.45 3.08
C TRP A 42 -2.91 20.16 4.21
N PHE A 43 -4.20 19.88 4.37
CA PHE A 43 -5.08 20.58 5.29
C PHE A 43 -5.57 19.70 6.45
N THR A 44 -5.42 18.38 6.32
CA THR A 44 -5.85 17.38 7.31
C THR A 44 -4.74 16.36 7.55
N PRO A 45 -4.71 15.63 8.68
CA PRO A 45 -3.71 14.58 8.93
C PRO A 45 -3.89 13.32 8.07
N THR A 46 -4.63 13.41 6.96
CA THR A 46 -4.87 12.32 6.01
C THR A 46 -3.56 11.79 5.44
N LYS A 47 -3.41 10.46 5.38
CA LYS A 47 -2.25 9.78 4.82
C LYS A 47 -2.66 8.98 3.59
N VAL A 48 -1.81 8.94 2.57
CA VAL A 48 -1.97 8.03 1.44
C VAL A 48 -1.49 6.65 1.90
N ASN A 49 -2.37 5.65 1.85
CA ASN A 49 -2.01 4.28 2.20
C ASN A 49 -1.32 3.62 1.00
N VAL A 50 -0.15 3.04 1.25
CA VAL A 50 0.64 2.22 0.32
C VAL A 50 0.78 0.85 0.94
N ILE A 51 0.54 -0.21 0.17
CA ILE A 51 0.66 -1.58 0.64
C ILE A 51 1.70 -2.30 -0.21
N PHE A 52 2.68 -2.91 0.45
CA PHE A 52 3.54 -3.92 -0.14
C PHE A 52 3.10 -5.28 0.39
N LEU A 53 2.45 -6.06 -0.47
CA LEU A 53 2.00 -7.42 -0.16
C LEU A 53 2.97 -8.44 -0.77
N LYS A 54 3.75 -9.13 0.07
CA LYS A 54 4.63 -10.23 -0.33
C LYS A 54 3.90 -11.56 -0.14
N VAL A 55 3.79 -12.34 -1.21
CA VAL A 55 3.39 -13.74 -1.18
C VAL A 55 4.67 -14.58 -1.16
N GLN A 56 4.99 -15.07 0.03
CA GLN A 56 6.23 -15.78 0.30
C GLN A 56 6.20 -17.19 -0.33
N SER A 57 7.38 -17.71 -0.68
CA SER A 57 7.58 -19.03 -1.29
C SER A 57 6.96 -19.23 -2.69
N ASN A 58 6.44 -18.18 -3.30
CA ASN A 58 5.93 -18.21 -4.66
C ASN A 58 6.88 -17.47 -5.62
N THR A 59 7.42 -18.17 -6.61
CA THR A 59 8.32 -17.60 -7.64
C THR A 59 7.59 -17.22 -8.94
N SER A 60 6.33 -17.60 -9.04
CA SER A 60 5.45 -17.39 -10.19
C SER A 60 4.37 -16.36 -9.84
N PHE A 61 4.20 -15.34 -10.70
CA PHE A 61 3.13 -14.35 -10.54
C PHE A 61 1.75 -15.01 -10.55
N THR A 62 1.58 -15.99 -11.43
CA THR A 62 0.35 -16.75 -11.58
C THR A 62 0.02 -17.50 -10.29
N ASP A 63 0.99 -18.23 -9.74
CA ASP A 63 0.75 -19.06 -8.56
C ASP A 63 0.48 -18.18 -7.32
N ALA A 64 1.21 -17.08 -7.17
CA ALA A 64 0.97 -16.10 -6.12
C ALA A 64 -0.42 -15.46 -6.23
N TYR A 65 -0.83 -15.07 -7.44
CA TYR A 65 -2.14 -14.48 -7.69
C TYR A 65 -3.27 -15.49 -7.40
N ASP A 66 -3.13 -16.72 -7.90
CA ASP A 66 -4.12 -17.78 -7.70
C ASP A 66 -4.20 -18.18 -6.22
N ALA A 67 -3.08 -18.21 -5.50
CA ALA A 67 -3.05 -18.42 -4.06
C ALA A 67 -3.82 -17.33 -3.30
N LEU A 68 -3.60 -16.05 -3.61
CA LEU A 68 -4.35 -14.94 -3.02
C LEU A 68 -5.85 -15.04 -3.32
N SER A 69 -6.20 -15.34 -4.58
CA SER A 69 -7.59 -15.50 -5.01
C SER A 69 -8.30 -16.63 -4.25
N ARG A 70 -7.63 -17.79 -4.09
CA ARG A 70 -8.12 -18.93 -3.28
C ARG A 70 -8.29 -18.58 -1.82
N ALA A 71 -7.39 -17.76 -1.26
CA ALA A 71 -7.47 -17.26 0.11
C ALA A 71 -8.51 -16.14 0.30
N GLY A 72 -9.22 -15.74 -0.77
CA GLY A 72 -10.30 -14.77 -0.74
C GLY A 72 -9.86 -13.31 -1.00
N LEU A 73 -8.61 -13.08 -1.39
CA LEU A 73 -8.11 -11.77 -1.81
C LEU A 73 -7.95 -11.73 -3.34
N LYS A 74 -8.98 -11.23 -4.03
CA LYS A 74 -8.95 -11.07 -5.49
C LYS A 74 -8.34 -9.73 -5.88
N LEU A 75 -7.19 -9.79 -6.56
CA LEU A 75 -6.52 -8.62 -7.14
C LEU A 75 -7.01 -8.37 -8.58
N ASP A 76 -6.48 -7.33 -9.23
CA ASP A 76 -6.71 -7.08 -10.65
C ASP A 76 -6.23 -8.29 -11.49
N PRO A 77 -7.07 -8.91 -12.33
CA PRO A 77 -6.67 -9.99 -13.23
C PRO A 77 -5.46 -9.68 -14.11
N ASN A 78 -5.26 -8.42 -14.48
CA ASN A 78 -4.10 -7.99 -15.26
C ASN A 78 -2.78 -8.24 -14.51
N SER A 79 -2.82 -8.29 -13.18
CA SER A 79 -1.63 -8.57 -12.34
C SER A 79 -1.27 -10.06 -12.24
N ARG A 80 -2.11 -10.97 -12.76
CA ARG A 80 -1.88 -12.42 -12.67
C ARG A 80 -0.57 -12.86 -13.31
N ASN A 81 -0.18 -12.24 -14.42
CA ASN A 81 1.08 -12.54 -15.11
C ASN A 81 2.21 -11.57 -14.74
N GLY A 82 1.98 -10.70 -13.74
CA GLY A 82 2.82 -9.55 -13.45
C GLY A 82 2.44 -8.33 -14.30
N LEU A 83 2.66 -7.14 -13.75
CA LEU A 83 2.42 -5.86 -14.41
C LEU A 83 3.67 -5.38 -15.10
N ASP A 84 3.52 -4.99 -16.36
CA ASP A 84 4.61 -4.45 -17.15
C ASP A 84 4.94 -3.03 -16.66
N GLY A 85 6.18 -2.80 -16.25
CA GLY A 85 6.61 -1.59 -15.53
C GLY A 85 6.71 -0.32 -16.38
N SER A 86 6.16 -0.33 -17.60
CA SER A 86 6.26 0.78 -18.54
C SER A 86 5.42 2.00 -18.08
N VAL A 87 5.90 3.20 -18.37
CA VAL A 87 5.22 4.46 -18.01
C VAL A 87 3.82 4.54 -18.63
N GLY A 88 3.64 4.01 -19.84
CA GLY A 88 2.34 3.93 -20.53
C GLY A 88 1.36 2.98 -19.83
N THR A 89 1.84 1.84 -19.34
CA THR A 89 1.03 0.87 -18.58
C THR A 89 0.58 1.47 -17.24
N MET A 90 1.45 2.21 -16.54
CA MET A 90 1.09 2.89 -15.29
C MET A 90 0.04 3.99 -15.49
N ALA A 91 0.08 4.70 -16.62
CA ALA A 91 -0.91 5.72 -16.96
C ALA A 91 -2.26 5.08 -17.33
N ALA A 92 -2.27 4.01 -18.13
CA ALA A 92 -3.47 3.28 -18.51
C ALA A 92 -4.16 2.63 -17.29
N GLN A 93 -3.40 2.14 -16.31
CA GLN A 93 -3.94 1.60 -15.05
C GLN A 93 -4.64 2.65 -14.19
N LYS A 94 -4.25 3.92 -14.29
CA LYS A 94 -4.98 5.02 -13.63
C LYS A 94 -6.33 5.31 -14.30
N VAL A 95 -6.47 5.03 -15.60
CA VAL A 95 -7.69 5.28 -16.38
C VAL A 95 -8.70 4.13 -16.24
N GLN A 96 -8.24 2.89 -16.01
CA GLN A 96 -9.13 1.76 -15.71
C GLN A 96 -9.65 1.83 -14.26
N LEU A 97 -10.68 2.66 -14.06
CA LEU A 97 -11.44 2.91 -12.82
C LEU A 97 -12.00 1.66 -12.10
N TRP A 98 -11.93 0.47 -12.70
CA TRP A 98 -12.74 -0.69 -12.30
C TRP A 98 -11.98 -1.81 -11.55
N ASN A 99 -10.65 -1.86 -11.61
CA ASN A 99 -9.89 -3.00 -11.05
C ASN A 99 -9.21 -2.67 -9.72
N THR A 100 -10.02 -2.31 -8.72
CA THR A 100 -9.55 -2.01 -7.36
C THR A 100 -10.05 -3.02 -6.34
N VAL A 101 -9.21 -3.36 -5.37
CA VAL A 101 -9.59 -4.20 -4.23
C VAL A 101 -10.01 -3.34 -3.06
N ASN A 102 -11.14 -3.66 -2.43
CA ASN A 102 -11.60 -2.95 -1.24
C ASN A 102 -10.76 -3.37 -0.02
N GLY A 103 -10.34 -2.41 0.81
CA GLY A 103 -9.52 -2.64 2.00
C GLY A 103 -10.12 -3.63 3.00
N LYS A 104 -11.46 -3.69 3.09
CA LYS A 104 -12.18 -4.69 3.89
C LYS A 104 -11.77 -6.12 3.51
N TYR A 105 -11.56 -6.41 2.23
CA TYR A 105 -11.13 -7.73 1.77
C TYR A 105 -9.68 -8.01 2.17
N ILE A 106 -8.79 -7.03 2.10
CA ILE A 106 -7.40 -7.16 2.56
C ILE A 106 -7.36 -7.43 4.07
N LYS A 107 -8.11 -6.66 4.86
CA LYS A 107 -8.20 -6.85 6.32
C LYS A 107 -8.80 -8.20 6.67
N THR A 108 -9.86 -8.61 5.98
CA THR A 108 -10.50 -9.93 6.16
C THR A 108 -9.52 -11.05 5.84
N PHE A 109 -8.78 -10.94 4.73
CA PHE A 109 -7.73 -11.88 4.35
C PHE A 109 -6.65 -11.99 5.44
N CYS A 110 -6.13 -10.86 5.93
CA CYS A 110 -5.14 -10.85 7.01
C CYS A 110 -5.68 -11.47 8.30
N THR A 111 -6.93 -11.17 8.65
CA THR A 111 -7.60 -11.69 9.85
C THR A 111 -7.78 -13.21 9.79
N LYS A 112 -8.21 -13.73 8.63
CA LYS A 112 -8.42 -15.16 8.40
C LYS A 112 -7.13 -15.96 8.43
N ASN A 113 -6.01 -15.35 8.02
CA ASN A 113 -4.70 -15.99 7.92
C ASN A 113 -3.73 -15.46 8.99
N LYS A 114 -4.22 -15.10 10.18
CA LYS A 114 -3.43 -14.41 11.22
C LYS A 114 -2.17 -15.18 11.68
N ASP A 115 -2.17 -16.49 11.55
CA ASP A 115 -1.05 -17.40 11.86
C ASP A 115 -0.02 -17.50 10.73
N GLN A 116 -0.37 -16.98 9.55
CA GLN A 116 0.42 -17.05 8.32
C GLN A 116 0.72 -15.67 7.74
N VAL A 117 0.37 -14.60 8.45
CA VAL A 117 0.54 -13.22 8.01
C VAL A 117 1.32 -12.44 9.06
N GLU A 118 2.35 -11.73 8.62
CA GLU A 118 3.03 -10.71 9.40
C GLU A 118 2.76 -9.33 8.79
N ILE A 119 2.48 -8.34 9.64
CA ILE A 119 2.18 -6.97 9.22
C ILE A 119 3.05 -6.00 9.99
N ALA A 120 3.81 -5.19 9.27
CA ALA A 120 4.48 -4.01 9.81
C ALA A 120 3.89 -2.73 9.18
N VAL A 121 3.85 -1.65 9.94
CA VAL A 121 3.34 -0.35 9.48
C VAL A 121 4.38 0.72 9.74
N GLU A 122 4.59 1.59 8.76
CA GLU A 122 5.47 2.74 8.86
C GLU A 122 4.79 3.99 8.31
N GLU A 123 5.02 5.14 8.93
CA GLU A 123 4.56 6.42 8.41
C GLU A 123 5.72 7.33 8.05
N ILE A 124 5.75 7.83 6.81
CA ILE A 124 6.79 8.74 6.31
C ILE A 124 6.09 9.90 5.60
N GLY A 125 6.18 11.11 6.17
CA GLY A 125 5.53 12.29 5.61
C GLY A 125 4.01 12.13 5.48
N HIS A 126 3.49 12.26 4.26
CA HIS A 126 2.07 12.06 3.93
C HIS A 126 1.72 10.60 3.61
N LEU A 127 2.67 9.66 3.68
CA LEU A 127 2.47 8.25 3.38
C LEU A 127 2.28 7.43 4.65
N ARG A 128 1.42 6.42 4.58
CA ARG A 128 1.38 5.29 5.52
C ARG A 128 1.60 4.01 4.71
N ILE A 129 2.64 3.28 5.07
CA ILE A 129 3.11 2.10 4.35
C ILE A 129 2.82 0.87 5.18
N PHE A 130 2.09 -0.08 4.60
CA PHE A 130 1.82 -1.39 5.16
C PHE A 130 2.71 -2.41 4.47
N TYR A 131 3.53 -3.10 5.24
CA TYR A 131 4.30 -4.26 4.79
C TYR A 131 3.56 -5.50 5.25
N ILE A 132 2.94 -6.21 4.31
CA ILE A 132 2.17 -7.41 4.58
C ILE A 132 2.92 -8.58 3.95
N VAL A 133 3.32 -9.55 4.76
CA VAL A 133 3.96 -10.79 4.30
C VAL A 133 3.01 -11.93 4.60
N TRP A 134 2.70 -12.74 3.59
CA TRP A 134 1.86 -13.93 3.74
C TRP A 134 2.61 -15.17 3.27
N GLU A 135 2.64 -16.22 4.09
CA GLU A 135 3.17 -17.53 3.74
C GLU A 135 2.03 -18.53 3.55
N PRO A 136 1.61 -18.81 2.30
CA PRO A 136 0.48 -19.69 2.02
C PRO A 136 0.71 -21.13 2.48
N ASP A 137 1.95 -21.61 2.40
CA ASP A 137 2.26 -23.04 2.50
C ASP A 137 2.54 -23.51 3.93
N ARG A 138 2.56 -22.59 4.93
CA ARG A 138 2.92 -22.86 6.33
C ARG A 138 4.31 -23.50 6.50
N SER A 139 5.13 -23.47 5.44
CA SER A 139 6.45 -24.10 5.39
C SER A 139 7.49 -23.36 6.23
N ARG A 140 7.24 -22.08 6.51
CA ARG A 140 8.09 -21.20 7.32
C ARG A 140 7.26 -20.09 7.95
N GLU A 141 7.84 -19.41 8.92
CA GLU A 141 7.24 -18.19 9.45
C GLU A 141 7.26 -17.08 8.38
N PRO A 142 6.19 -16.27 8.27
CA PRO A 142 6.23 -15.03 7.50
C PRO A 142 7.31 -14.12 8.09
N ARG A 143 8.11 -13.47 7.23
CA ARG A 143 9.22 -12.61 7.68
C ARG A 143 9.21 -11.26 6.98
N THR A 144 9.10 -10.19 7.76
CA THR A 144 9.27 -8.80 7.30
C THR A 144 10.74 -8.36 7.20
N ALA A 145 11.66 -9.12 7.78
CA ALA A 145 13.10 -8.86 7.71
C ALA A 145 13.60 -8.79 6.26
N GLY A 146 14.36 -7.75 5.91
CA GLY A 146 14.85 -7.47 4.54
C GLY A 146 13.78 -6.98 3.55
N PHE A 147 12.50 -7.30 3.78
CA PHE A 147 11.40 -6.86 2.90
C PHE A 147 11.17 -5.34 2.97
N ARG A 148 11.31 -4.75 4.16
CA ARG A 148 11.24 -3.29 4.33
C ARG A 148 12.29 -2.56 3.50
N GLU A 149 13.54 -3.03 3.55
CA GLU A 149 14.65 -2.46 2.77
C GLU A 149 14.41 -2.60 1.27
N PHE A 150 13.95 -3.77 0.82
CA PHE A 150 13.53 -3.98 -0.57
C PHE A 150 12.46 -2.97 -1.02
N ALA A 151 11.43 -2.78 -0.20
CA ALA A 151 10.33 -1.88 -0.51
C ALA A 151 10.78 -0.41 -0.52
N VAL A 152 11.64 0.00 0.43
CA VAL A 152 12.24 1.34 0.46
C VAL A 152 13.07 1.59 -0.79
N ASN A 153 13.92 0.65 -1.19
CA ASN A 153 14.76 0.80 -2.38
C ASN A 153 13.93 0.91 -3.67
N ASN A 154 12.84 0.15 -3.79
CA ASN A 154 11.95 0.17 -4.96
C ASN A 154 10.91 1.30 -4.93
N PHE A 155 10.86 2.07 -3.85
CA PHE A 155 9.98 3.22 -3.68
C PHE A 155 10.74 4.51 -3.35
N LYS A 156 12.06 4.49 -3.47
CA LYS A 156 12.96 5.54 -2.99
C LYS A 156 12.62 6.90 -3.58
N ALA A 157 12.35 7.00 -4.88
CA ALA A 157 11.99 8.27 -5.51
C ALA A 157 10.71 8.89 -4.90
N GLN A 158 9.70 8.07 -4.61
CA GLN A 158 8.46 8.52 -3.97
C GLN A 158 8.66 8.84 -2.48
N LEU A 159 9.50 8.07 -1.78
CA LEU A 159 9.87 8.33 -0.40
C LEU A 159 10.65 9.64 -0.26
N THR A 160 11.67 9.83 -1.08
CA THR A 160 12.44 11.08 -1.15
C THR A 160 11.51 12.25 -1.45
N HIS A 161 10.62 12.14 -2.43
CA HIS A 161 9.63 13.21 -2.66
C HIS A 161 8.77 13.48 -1.41
N ALA A 162 8.24 12.45 -0.74
CA ALA A 162 7.44 12.63 0.47
C ALA A 162 8.24 13.22 1.66
N GLU A 163 9.54 12.93 1.77
CA GLU A 163 10.45 13.50 2.78
C GLU A 163 10.78 14.96 2.49
N TRP A 164 11.11 15.29 1.23
CA TRP A 164 11.32 16.66 0.78
C TRP A 164 10.06 17.51 0.99
N GLU A 165 8.89 16.96 0.65
CA GLU A 165 7.62 17.60 0.94
C GLU A 165 7.35 17.75 2.43
N LYS A 166 7.70 16.76 3.27
CA LYS A 166 7.59 16.91 4.74
C LYS A 166 8.41 18.11 5.22
N ALA A 167 9.63 18.27 4.70
CA ALA A 167 10.49 19.41 5.04
C ALA A 167 9.92 20.75 4.54
N LEU A 168 9.36 20.78 3.33
CA LEU A 168 8.74 21.98 2.74
C LEU A 168 7.36 22.32 3.31
N ARG A 169 6.61 21.33 3.81
CA ARG A 169 5.26 21.51 4.37
C ARG A 169 5.24 21.84 5.86
N GLY A 170 6.36 21.68 6.57
CA GLY A 170 6.48 22.11 7.98
C GLY A 170 6.01 23.55 8.21
N PRO A 171 6.46 24.53 7.40
CA PRO A 171 5.99 25.91 7.47
C PRO A 171 4.51 26.10 7.11
N ILE A 172 4.01 25.43 6.06
CA ILE A 172 2.64 25.61 5.57
C ILE A 172 1.60 25.04 6.55
N LYS A 173 1.89 23.91 7.20
CA LYS A 173 1.01 23.34 8.24
C LYS A 173 0.89 24.23 9.47
N TRP A 174 1.94 24.98 9.80
CA TRP A 174 1.91 25.93 10.91
C TRP A 174 0.99 27.12 10.59
N PHE A 175 1.11 27.70 9.39
CA PHE A 175 0.23 28.78 8.93
C PHE A 175 -1.24 28.34 8.76
N GLY A 176 -1.47 27.17 8.17
CA GLY A 176 -2.83 26.64 7.99
C GLY A 176 -3.52 26.28 9.31
N LYS A 177 -2.75 25.80 10.31
CA LYS A 177 -3.27 25.57 11.66
C LYS A 177 -3.66 26.88 12.35
N GLN A 178 -2.84 27.93 12.24
CA GLN A 178 -3.19 29.25 12.80
C GLN A 178 -4.45 29.84 12.17
N LEU A 179 -4.66 29.66 10.87
CA LEU A 179 -5.85 30.14 10.17
C LEU A 179 -7.13 29.41 10.61
N LEU A 180 -7.08 28.09 10.80
CA LEU A 180 -8.22 27.31 11.28
C LEU A 180 -8.54 27.55 12.76
N ASP A 181 -7.51 27.76 13.59
CA ASP A 181 -7.70 28.12 15.00
C ASP A 181 -8.29 29.54 15.14
N LEU A 182 -8.03 30.45 14.19
CA LEU A 182 -8.62 31.79 14.13
C LEU A 182 -10.08 31.82 13.64
N GLU A 183 -10.49 30.88 12.78
CA GLU A 183 -11.88 30.76 12.31
C GLU A 183 -12.79 29.99 13.28
N SER A 184 -12.23 29.29 14.28
CA SER A 184 -13.01 28.55 15.29
C SER A 184 -13.34 29.34 16.56
N ASP A 185 -12.80 30.57 16.67
CA ASP A 185 -13.01 31.48 17.82
C ASP A 185 -14.09 32.57 17.53
N ASP A 186 -14.79 32.50 16.40
CA ASP A 186 -16.01 33.28 16.06
C ASP A 186 -17.28 32.40 16.11
#